data_AF-A0A5B8RJ27-F1
#
_entry.id   AF-A0A5B8RJ27-F1
#
_cell.length_a   1.000
_cell.length_b   1.000
_cell.length_c   1.000
_cell.angle_alpha   90.00
_cell.angle_beta   90.00
_cell.angle_gamma   90.00
#
_symmetry.space_group_name_H-M   'P 1'
#
loop_
_entity.id
_entity.type
_entity.pdbx_description
1 polymer ?
#
loop_
_entity_poly.entity_id
_entity_poly.type
_entity_poly.pdbx_seq_one_letter_code
_entity_poly.pdbx_strand_id
1 'polypeptide(L)'
;MSTAETPYEKAAAQAVDLGNHLADADQEADLWDLADGLLAGAVQYWLYARQPCGDPQCEDCSPLCTADLRLQELLRMVEEMARSSEYFHAPTDFDAGRA
;
A
#
# COMPACT_ATOMS: atom_id res chain seq x y z
N MET A 1 -20.38 -15.62 13.52
CA MET A 1 -19.47 -16.40 12.64
C MET A 1 -18.14 -15.68 12.67
N SER A 2 -17.06 -16.33 13.09
CA SER A 2 -15.72 -15.73 13.02
C SER A 2 -15.33 -15.70 11.54
N THR A 3 -15.33 -14.52 10.94
CA THR A 3 -14.78 -14.32 9.61
C THR A 3 -13.27 -14.50 9.77
N ALA A 4 -12.70 -15.58 9.23
CA ALA A 4 -11.26 -15.73 9.21
C ALA A 4 -10.69 -14.59 8.34
N GLU A 5 -9.84 -13.78 8.95
CA GLU A 5 -9.16 -12.67 8.28
C GLU A 5 -8.34 -13.19 7.11
N THR A 6 -8.52 -12.60 5.93
CA THR A 6 -7.74 -12.98 4.75
C THR A 6 -6.27 -12.57 4.96
N PRO A 7 -5.31 -13.22 4.26
CA PRO A 7 -3.91 -12.80 4.33
C PRO A 7 -3.70 -11.33 3.95
N TYR A 8 -4.54 -10.80 3.05
CA TYR A 8 -4.53 -9.40 2.67
C TYR A 8 -4.94 -8.48 3.83
N GLU A 9 -6.11 -8.73 4.44
CA GLU A 9 -6.63 -7.94 5.56
C GLU A 9 -5.64 -7.94 6.73
N LYS A 10 -5.10 -9.12 7.06
CA LYS A 10 -4.11 -9.27 8.12
C LYS A 10 -2.84 -8.45 7.85
N ALA A 11 -2.32 -8.49 6.63
CA ALA A 11 -1.12 -7.74 6.27
C ALA A 11 -1.36 -6.23 6.34
N ALA A 12 -2.53 -5.77 5.87
CA ALA A 12 -2.91 -4.36 5.94
C ALA A 12 -3.07 -3.89 7.39
N ALA A 13 -3.77 -4.66 8.24
CA ALA A 13 -3.94 -4.35 9.66
C ALA A 13 -2.59 -4.27 10.39
N GLN A 14 -1.70 -5.23 10.14
CA GLN A 14 -0.37 -5.22 10.75
C GLN A 14 0.50 -4.03 10.31
N ALA A 15 0.33 -3.52 9.09
CA ALA A 15 1.03 -2.32 8.65
C ALA A 15 0.57 -1.06 9.42
N VAL A 16 -0.73 -0.94 9.68
CA VAL A 16 -1.29 0.16 10.49
C VAL A 16 -0.86 0.03 11.95
N ASP A 17 -0.94 -1.16 12.53
CA ASP A 17 -0.50 -1.43 13.90
C ASP A 17 0.98 -1.09 14.11
N LEU A 18 1.83 -1.40 13.12
CA LEU A 18 3.23 -1.03 13.14
C LEU A 18 3.41 0.49 13.15
N GLY A 19 2.66 1.22 12.31
CA GLY A 19 2.72 2.68 12.30
C GLY A 19 2.31 3.31 13.63
N ASN A 20 1.23 2.81 14.23
CA ASN A 20 0.79 3.24 15.56
C ASN A 20 1.86 2.96 16.62
N HIS A 21 2.46 1.77 16.58
CA HIS A 21 3.52 1.40 17.53
C HIS A 21 4.76 2.30 17.40
N LEU A 22 5.16 2.66 16.18
CA LEU A 22 6.29 3.56 15.94
C LEU A 22 5.99 4.97 16.44
N ALA A 23 4.78 5.48 16.21
CA ALA A 23 4.34 6.78 16.71
C ALA A 23 4.25 6.82 18.25
N ASP A 24 3.80 5.74 18.89
CA ASP A 24 3.73 5.64 20.35
C ASP A 24 5.12 5.56 20.99
N ALA A 25 6.09 4.93 20.30
CA ALA A 25 7.45 4.75 20.79
C ALA A 25 8.27 6.05 20.77
N ASP A 26 7.96 6.97 19.85
CA ASP A 26 8.62 8.27 19.72
C ASP A 26 7.60 9.39 19.45
N GLN A 27 7.18 10.07 20.52
CA GLN A 27 6.22 11.17 20.45
C GLN A 27 6.76 12.43 19.77
N GLU A 28 8.08 12.50 19.53
CA GLU A 28 8.71 13.60 18.80
C GLU A 28 8.85 13.29 17.30
N ALA A 29 8.61 12.04 16.88
CA ALA A 29 8.67 11.65 15.48
C ALA A 29 7.56 12.33 14.66
N ASP A 30 7.91 12.78 13.46
CA ASP A 30 6.92 13.28 12.51
C ASP A 30 6.11 12.09 11.95
N LEU A 31 4.79 12.14 12.14
CA LEU A 31 3.87 11.13 11.63
C LEU A 31 3.93 11.01 10.10
N TRP A 32 4.27 12.09 9.40
CA TRP A 32 4.42 12.06 7.94
C TRP A 32 5.66 11.28 7.51
N ASP A 33 6.79 11.47 8.19
CA ASP A 33 8.01 10.70 7.92
C ASP A 33 7.80 9.21 8.20
N LEU A 34 7.06 8.87 9.28
CA LEU A 34 6.69 7.48 9.58
C LEU A 34 5.79 6.89 8.49
N ALA A 35 4.78 7.64 8.04
CA ALA A 35 3.89 7.20 6.98
C ALA A 35 4.63 6.97 5.65
N ASP A 36 5.51 7.88 5.26
CA ASP A 36 6.35 7.77 4.07
C ASP A 36 7.29 6.56 4.15
N GLY A 37 7.89 6.32 5.33
CA GLY A 37 8.73 5.15 5.59
C GLY A 37 7.97 3.83 5.47
N LEU A 38 6.76 3.75 6.03
CA LEU A 38 5.89 2.56 5.91
C LEU A 38 5.49 2.30 4.45
N LEU A 39 5.12 3.35 3.72
CA LEU A 39 4.79 3.24 2.30
C LEU A 39 6.00 2.76 1.48
N ALA A 40 7.18 3.30 1.73
CA ALA A 40 8.42 2.88 1.08
C ALA A 40 8.71 1.39 1.32
N GLY A 41 8.55 0.92 2.56
CA GLY A 41 8.70 -0.50 2.91
C GLY A 41 7.67 -1.40 2.22
N ALA A 42 6.40 -0.97 2.16
CA ALA A 42 5.34 -1.70 1.47
C ALA A 42 5.62 -1.83 -0.05
N VAL A 43 6.04 -0.74 -0.68
CA VAL A 43 6.45 -0.73 -2.10
C VAL A 43 7.63 -1.68 -2.34
N GLN A 44 8.65 -1.62 -1.49
CA GLN A 44 9.82 -2.49 -1.60
C GLN A 44 9.44 -3.97 -1.49
N TYR A 45 8.61 -4.32 -0.51
CA TYR A 45 8.16 -5.71 -0.32
C TYR A 45 7.28 -6.18 -1.48
N TRP A 46 6.37 -5.34 -1.98
CA TRP A 46 5.52 -5.70 -3.12
C TRP A 46 6.34 -6.00 -4.37
N LEU A 47 7.34 -5.16 -4.69
CA LEU A 47 8.24 -5.36 -5.83
C LEU A 47 9.13 -6.61 -5.66
N TYR A 48 9.54 -6.92 -4.43
CA TYR A 48 10.26 -8.15 -4.10
C TYR A 48 9.39 -9.40 -4.28
N ALA A 49 8.18 -9.40 -3.73
CA ALA A 49 7.27 -10.55 -3.80
C ALA A 49 6.76 -10.83 -5.22
N ARG A 50 6.83 -9.84 -6.12
CA ARG A 50 6.39 -9.92 -7.53
C ARG A 50 7.53 -9.83 -8.54
N GLN A 51 8.70 -10.38 -8.18
CA GLN A 51 9.78 -10.54 -9.16
C GLN A 51 9.35 -11.55 -10.25
N PRO A 52 9.59 -11.26 -11.54
CA PRO A 52 9.34 -12.23 -12.61
C PRO A 52 10.27 -13.43 -12.46
N CYS A 53 9.83 -14.61 -12.94
CA CYS A 53 10.58 -15.86 -12.81
C CYS A 53 11.86 -15.92 -13.67
N GLY A 54 12.09 -14.93 -14.54
CA GLY A 54 13.24 -14.85 -15.44
C GLY A 54 13.02 -15.47 -16.82
N ASP A 55 11.89 -16.16 -17.04
CA ASP A 55 11.50 -16.67 -18.35
C ASP A 55 10.73 -15.60 -19.16
N PRO A 56 11.25 -15.12 -20.30
CA PRO A 56 10.58 -14.14 -21.15
C PRO A 56 9.27 -14.65 -21.79
N GLN A 57 9.05 -15.96 -21.82
CA GLN A 57 7.88 -16.60 -22.43
C GLN A 57 6.80 -16.99 -21.41
N CYS A 58 7.03 -16.76 -20.11
CA CYS A 58 6.06 -17.08 -19.08
C CYS A 58 4.83 -16.17 -19.15
N GLU A 59 3.68 -16.74 -19.51
CA GLU A 59 2.41 -16.01 -19.64
C GLU A 59 1.95 -15.40 -18.30
N ASP A 60 2.12 -16.13 -17.18
CA ASP A 60 1.75 -15.66 -15.84
C ASP A 60 2.56 -14.42 -15.42
N CYS A 61 3.82 -14.33 -15.86
CA CYS A 61 4.67 -13.17 -15.59
C CYS A 61 4.45 -12.02 -16.59
N SER A 62 3.73 -12.23 -17.69
CA SER A 62 3.55 -11.23 -18.75
C SER A 62 3.11 -9.84 -18.24
N PRO A 63 2.19 -9.72 -17.26
CA PRO A 63 1.80 -8.42 -16.71
C PRO A 63 2.88 -7.70 -15.89
N LEU A 64 3.96 -8.40 -15.51
CA LEU A 64 4.98 -7.94 -14.57
C LEU A 64 6.41 -8.25 -15.06
N CYS A 65 6.58 -8.58 -16.34
CA CYS A 65 7.84 -9.11 -16.87
C CYS A 65 8.92 -8.05 -17.09
N THR A 66 8.58 -6.76 -16.96
CA THR A 66 9.54 -5.65 -17.02
C THR A 66 9.41 -4.73 -15.81
N ALA A 67 10.39 -3.86 -15.59
CA ALA A 67 10.32 -2.85 -14.55
C ALA A 67 9.15 -1.88 -14.75
N ASP A 68 8.95 -1.42 -15.98
CA ASP A 68 7.86 -0.48 -16.31
C ASP A 68 6.48 -1.10 -16.11
N LEU A 69 6.30 -2.37 -16.48
CA LEU A 69 5.03 -3.06 -16.28
C LEU A 69 4.72 -3.25 -14.79
N ARG A 70 5.73 -3.60 -13.98
CA ARG A 70 5.57 -3.67 -12.51
C ARG A 70 5.22 -2.32 -11.90
N LEU A 71 5.83 -1.23 -12.38
CA LEU A 71 5.51 0.12 -11.92
C LEU A 71 4.07 0.50 -12.29
N GLN A 72 3.64 0.23 -13.52
CA GLN A 72 2.27 0.51 -13.98
C GLN A 72 1.24 -0.23 -13.12
N GLU A 73 1.45 -1.52 -12.85
CA GLU A 73 0.54 -2.30 -12.02
C GLU A 73 0.54 -1.82 -10.56
N LEU A 74 1.71 -1.48 -10.01
CA LEU A 74 1.79 -0.91 -8.67
C LEU A 74 0.99 0.38 -8.56
N LEU A 75 1.17 1.31 -9.51
CA LEU A 75 0.45 2.58 -9.53
C LEU A 75 -1.07 2.38 -9.67
N ARG A 76 -1.50 1.46 -10.53
CA ARG A 76 -2.92 1.10 -10.68
C ARG A 76 -3.49 0.60 -9.34
N MET A 77 -2.81 -0.32 -8.67
CA MET A 77 -3.25 -0.85 -7.39
C MET A 77 -3.28 0.24 -6.30
N VAL A 78 -2.26 1.09 -6.23
CA VAL A 78 -2.19 2.19 -5.26
C VAL A 78 -3.33 3.17 -5.47
N GLU A 79 -3.65 3.51 -6.72
CA GLU A 79 -4.80 4.36 -7.03
C GLU A 79 -6.12 3.73 -6.56
N GLU A 80 -6.34 2.44 -6.84
CA GLU A 80 -7.53 1.72 -6.40
C GLU A 80 -7.65 1.68 -4.87
N MET A 81 -6.56 1.35 -4.18
CA MET A 81 -6.51 1.33 -2.72
C MET A 81 -6.80 2.72 -2.14
N ALA A 82 -6.15 3.77 -2.67
CA ALA A 82 -6.38 5.15 -2.24
C ALA A 82 -7.84 5.54 -2.42
N ARG A 83 -8.42 5.33 -3.60
CA ARG A 83 -9.84 5.67 -3.90
C ARG A 83 -10.84 4.91 -3.02
N SER A 84 -10.49 3.70 -2.58
CA SER A 84 -11.33 2.89 -1.70
C SER A 84 -11.19 3.23 -0.21
N SER A 85 -10.19 4.04 0.16
CA SER A 85 -9.90 4.40 1.55
C SER A 85 -10.98 5.32 2.11
N GLU A 86 -11.35 5.10 3.38
CA GLU A 86 -12.22 6.01 4.14
C GLU A 86 -11.61 7.41 4.30
N TYR A 87 -10.28 7.52 4.16
CA TYR A 87 -9.53 8.78 4.23
C TYR A 87 -9.27 9.42 2.86
N PHE A 88 -9.81 8.89 1.76
CA PHE A 88 -9.59 9.45 0.42
C PHE A 88 -10.12 10.88 0.28
N HIS A 89 -11.28 11.13 0.88
CA HIS A 89 -11.87 12.46 1.01
C HIS A 89 -11.90 12.84 2.48
N ALA A 90 -11.38 14.01 2.81
CA ALA A 90 -11.47 14.58 4.14
C ALA A 90 -12.52 15.70 4.18
N PRO A 91 -13.25 15.88 5.30
CA PRO A 91 -14.18 16.99 5.47
C PRO A 91 -13.53 18.38 5.32
N THR A 92 -12.21 18.45 5.48
CA THR A 92 -11.40 19.67 5.36
C THR A 92 -10.86 19.90 3.94
N ASP A 93 -11.13 19.02 2.98
CA ASP A 93 -10.71 19.22 1.60
C ASP A 93 -11.29 20.53 1.05
N PHE A 94 -10.47 21.30 0.32
CA PHE A 94 -10.88 22.60 -0.20
C PHE A 94 -11.99 22.51 -1.25
N ASP A 95 -12.10 21.37 -1.93
CA ASP A 95 -13.10 21.04 -2.94
C ASP A 95 -14.24 20.15 -2.41
N ALA A 96 -14.20 19.74 -1.14
CA ALA A 96 -15.36 19.15 -0.48
C ALA A 96 -16.45 20.22 -0.37
N GLY A 97 -17.47 20.09 -1.23
CA GLY A 97 -18.62 20.99 -1.24
C GLY A 97 -19.23 21.08 0.15
N ARG A 98 -19.09 22.24 0.79
CA ARG A 98 -19.76 22.55 2.06
C ARG A 98 -21.23 22.80 1.74
N ALA A 99 -22.07 21.78 1.93
CA ALA A 99 -23.52 21.90 1.87
C ALA A 99 -24.06 22.72 3.06
#